data_AF-A0A8T1ZD73-F1
#
_entry.id   AF-A0A8T1ZD73-F1
#
_cell.length_a   1.000
_cell.length_b   1.000
_cell.length_c   1.000
_cell.angle_alpha   90.00
_cell.angle_beta   90.00
_cell.angle_gamma   90.00
#
_symmetry.space_group_name_H-M   'P 1'
#
loop_
_entity.id
_entity.type
_entity.pdbx_description
1 polymer ?
#
loop_
_entity_poly.entity_id
_entity_poly.type
_entity_poly.pdbx_seq_one_letter_code
_entity_poly.pdbx_strand_id
1 'polypeptide(L)'
;MTGSLNPGSNPDRVLSPTSSKSVTQTVNGSHQFVIQGYSLAKGMGIGKHIASDNFSVGGYQWGIFFYPDGKNPEDNSSYVSVFIALASEGTEVRALFELALVDQSGKGKHKVHSHFERSLDGGPYTLKYRGSMWGYKRFFRRSILETSDYLKDDCLIINCTVGVVVSEIQCPQLHSVHVPDSELGSHFGVLLDSMEGSDVTFDIAGEKFLAHKLVLAARSPFFKSKFFSEFAANNTEVTINDLEPKVFKALLQFMYKDSLPEDVEPATTHTFERLKLSEIYETLIVKVLAAADKYDLIRLRLLCESHICKGVSVKSVAKILALADRYNAKELKNVCLKFTAENLAAVLETDAYQQMKDECVTLQSELLKAVAGHEEGSNSTGGAKSQSVWAQLSDGGGDTTSRHVRQRTT
;
A
#
# COMPACT_ATOMS: atom_id res chain seq x y z
N MET A 1 -3.52 76.55 -23.60
CA MET A 1 -2.77 75.67 -22.68
C MET A 1 -3.32 74.26 -22.83
N THR A 2 -2.72 73.46 -23.70
CA THR A 2 -3.03 72.02 -23.85
C THR A 2 -1.79 71.35 -24.42
N GLY A 3 -0.84 71.00 -23.54
CA GLY A 3 0.28 70.13 -23.86
C GLY A 3 -0.09 68.70 -23.47
N SER A 4 -0.22 67.81 -24.46
CA SER A 4 -0.45 66.39 -24.27
C SER A 4 0.87 65.73 -23.83
N LEU A 5 0.87 65.09 -22.66
CA LEU A 5 1.99 64.31 -22.13
C LEU A 5 2.00 62.92 -22.77
N ASN A 6 3.07 62.61 -23.52
CA ASN A 6 3.43 61.25 -23.89
C ASN A 6 3.90 60.49 -22.65
N PRO A 7 3.34 59.32 -22.31
CA PRO A 7 3.92 58.46 -21.28
C PRO A 7 5.13 57.73 -21.88
N GLY A 8 6.30 57.97 -21.29
CA GLY A 8 7.54 57.31 -21.64
C GLY A 8 7.44 55.79 -21.57
N SER A 9 7.83 55.14 -22.66
CA SER A 9 8.21 53.74 -22.72
C SER A 9 9.31 53.47 -21.69
N ASN A 10 9.04 52.60 -20.72
CA ASN A 10 10.02 52.12 -19.75
C ASN A 10 10.98 51.13 -20.48
N PRO A 11 12.27 51.46 -20.73
CA PRO A 11 13.21 50.48 -21.22
C PRO A 11 13.70 49.64 -20.03
N ASP A 12 14.03 48.38 -20.29
CA ASP A 12 14.68 47.44 -19.36
C ASP A 12 13.77 46.71 -18.35
N ARG A 13 12.69 46.09 -18.85
CA ARG A 13 12.34 44.75 -18.35
C ARG A 13 13.26 43.74 -19.03
N VAL A 14 14.41 43.47 -18.42
CA VAL A 14 15.24 42.32 -18.79
C VAL A 14 14.43 41.06 -18.43
N LEU A 15 13.69 40.54 -19.40
CA LEU A 15 13.08 39.21 -19.30
C LEU A 15 14.23 38.22 -19.20
N SER A 16 14.48 37.72 -17.99
CA SER A 16 15.46 36.66 -17.78
C SER A 16 15.00 35.43 -18.57
N PRO A 17 15.84 34.85 -19.43
CA PRO A 17 15.46 33.66 -20.19
C PRO A 17 15.16 32.53 -19.22
N THR A 18 13.96 31.95 -19.31
CA THR A 18 13.60 30.76 -18.55
C THR A 18 14.08 29.54 -19.32
N SER A 19 14.70 28.60 -18.62
CA SER A 19 15.12 27.31 -19.17
C SER A 19 14.66 26.20 -18.26
N SER A 20 14.14 25.11 -18.83
CA SER A 20 13.85 23.88 -18.11
C SER A 20 14.66 22.73 -18.70
N LYS A 21 15.09 21.80 -17.85
CA LYS A 21 15.79 20.57 -18.27
C LYS A 21 14.99 19.37 -17.78
N SER A 22 14.52 18.53 -18.69
CA SER A 22 14.02 17.20 -18.33
C SER A 22 15.19 16.24 -18.23
N VAL A 23 15.29 15.52 -17.12
CA VAL A 23 16.28 14.46 -16.91
C VAL A 23 15.52 13.15 -16.77
N THR A 24 15.71 12.27 -17.74
CA THR A 24 15.22 10.89 -17.69
C THR A 24 16.38 9.99 -17.34
N GLN A 25 16.24 9.26 -16.22
CA GLN A 25 17.26 8.34 -15.72
C GLN A 25 16.63 7.02 -15.26
N THR A 26 17.44 6.01 -14.97
CA THR A 26 16.97 4.74 -14.44
C THR A 26 17.35 4.57 -12.98
N VAL A 27 16.38 4.20 -12.14
CA VAL A 27 16.63 3.70 -10.78
C VAL A 27 16.84 2.19 -10.88
N ASN A 28 18.06 1.75 -10.62
CA ASN A 28 18.45 0.35 -10.77
C ASN A 28 18.38 -0.40 -9.43
N GLY A 29 18.00 -1.67 -9.49
CA GLY A 29 18.06 -2.59 -8.36
C GLY A 29 18.13 -4.03 -8.84
N SER A 30 18.75 -4.90 -8.04
CA SER A 30 18.95 -6.31 -8.39
C SER A 30 18.38 -7.23 -7.31
N HIS A 31 17.92 -8.40 -7.74
CA HIS A 31 17.38 -9.43 -6.87
C HIS A 31 17.87 -10.81 -7.33
N GLN A 32 18.36 -11.59 -6.36
CA GLN A 32 18.81 -12.95 -6.58
C GLN A 32 17.72 -13.93 -6.11
N PHE A 33 17.28 -14.77 -7.03
CA PHE A 33 16.29 -15.81 -6.79
C PHE A 33 16.93 -17.19 -6.85
N VAL A 34 16.90 -17.88 -5.71
CA VAL A 34 17.49 -19.21 -5.53
C VAL A 34 16.38 -20.26 -5.53
N ILE A 35 16.47 -21.21 -6.45
CA ILE A 35 15.54 -22.33 -6.57
C ILE A 35 16.28 -23.59 -6.14
N GLN A 36 15.97 -24.07 -4.93
CA GLN A 36 16.44 -25.36 -4.43
C GLN A 36 15.41 -26.44 -4.81
N GLY A 37 15.89 -27.61 -5.22
CA GLY A 37 15.00 -28.71 -5.63
C GLY A 37 14.60 -28.66 -7.10
N TYR A 38 15.47 -28.22 -8.01
CA TYR A 38 15.14 -28.13 -9.44
C TYR A 38 14.62 -29.45 -10.01
N SER A 39 15.18 -30.57 -9.55
CA SER A 39 14.78 -31.92 -9.94
C SER A 39 13.31 -32.25 -9.62
N LEU A 40 12.72 -31.60 -8.61
CA LEU A 40 11.30 -31.69 -8.26
C LEU A 40 10.45 -30.67 -9.03
N ALA A 41 11.06 -29.55 -9.42
CA ALA A 41 10.42 -28.50 -10.20
C ALA A 41 10.24 -28.88 -11.69
N LYS A 42 11.12 -29.70 -12.25
CA LYS A 42 10.97 -30.18 -13.63
C LYS A 42 9.83 -31.20 -13.73
N GLY A 43 9.07 -31.13 -14.82
CA GLY A 43 7.88 -31.97 -15.00
C GLY A 43 6.60 -31.41 -14.36
N MET A 44 6.63 -30.21 -13.79
CA MET A 44 5.45 -29.47 -13.32
C MET A 44 4.42 -29.22 -14.44
N GLY A 45 4.86 -29.25 -15.70
CA GLY A 45 4.02 -29.05 -16.88
C GLY A 45 4.19 -27.66 -17.49
N ILE A 46 3.94 -27.59 -18.79
CA ILE A 46 4.10 -26.37 -19.59
C ILE A 46 3.18 -25.27 -19.06
N GLY A 47 3.73 -24.05 -18.93
CA GLY A 47 3.00 -22.88 -18.43
C GLY A 47 2.89 -22.81 -16.90
N LYS A 48 3.35 -23.83 -16.16
CA LYS A 48 3.52 -23.77 -14.70
C LYS A 48 4.85 -23.12 -14.34
N HIS A 49 4.86 -22.33 -13.28
CA HIS A 49 6.04 -21.56 -12.87
C HIS A 49 6.25 -21.58 -11.37
N ILE A 50 7.47 -21.22 -11.00
CA ILE A 50 7.88 -20.88 -9.65
C ILE A 50 8.11 -19.37 -9.63
N ALA A 51 7.51 -18.68 -8.66
CA ALA A 51 7.68 -17.25 -8.47
C ALA A 51 8.71 -16.99 -7.36
N SER A 52 9.50 -15.93 -7.50
CA SER A 52 10.26 -15.36 -6.39
C SER A 52 9.33 -14.61 -5.44
N ASP A 53 9.83 -14.28 -4.25
CA ASP A 53 9.24 -13.21 -3.45
C ASP A 53 9.27 -11.88 -4.23
N ASN A 54 8.40 -10.97 -3.82
CA ASN A 54 8.38 -9.63 -4.38
C ASN A 54 9.58 -8.83 -3.88
N PHE A 55 10.16 -8.01 -4.76
CA PHE A 55 11.27 -7.12 -4.44
C PHE A 55 11.04 -5.70 -4.97
N SER A 56 11.61 -4.71 -4.28
CA SER A 56 11.37 -3.29 -4.52
C SER A 56 12.45 -2.68 -5.42
N VAL A 57 12.06 -2.07 -6.55
CA VAL A 57 12.94 -1.23 -7.37
C VAL A 57 12.17 -0.04 -7.91
N GLY A 58 12.72 1.17 -7.76
CA GLY A 58 12.14 2.40 -8.31
C GLY A 58 10.74 2.74 -7.78
N GLY A 59 10.42 2.33 -6.54
CA GLY A 59 9.09 2.52 -5.94
C GLY A 59 8.04 1.46 -6.32
N TYR A 60 8.41 0.47 -7.13
CA TYR A 60 7.51 -0.61 -7.57
C TYR A 60 7.95 -1.97 -7.04
N GLN A 61 6.98 -2.87 -6.88
CA GLN A 61 7.18 -4.27 -6.54
C GLN A 61 7.29 -5.10 -7.81
N TRP A 62 8.25 -6.01 -7.83
CA TRP A 62 8.59 -6.87 -8.95
C TRP A 62 8.69 -8.32 -8.50
N GLY A 63 8.44 -9.28 -9.39
CA GLY A 63 8.66 -10.69 -9.13
C GLY A 63 9.30 -11.39 -10.32
N ILE A 64 10.08 -12.45 -10.07
CA ILE A 64 10.69 -13.29 -11.10
C ILE A 64 9.85 -14.55 -11.24
N PHE A 65 9.53 -14.92 -12.49
CA PHE A 65 8.74 -16.08 -12.83
C PHE A 65 9.60 -17.04 -13.66
N PHE A 66 9.90 -18.20 -13.08
CA PHE A 66 10.67 -19.26 -13.72
C PHE A 66 9.77 -20.41 -14.16
N TYR A 67 9.84 -20.80 -15.43
CA TYR A 67 9.07 -21.90 -16.01
C TYR A 67 10.01 -23.05 -16.37
N PRO A 68 10.09 -24.12 -15.54
CA PRO A 68 11.02 -25.24 -15.76
C PRO A 68 10.76 -26.00 -17.07
N ASP A 69 9.49 -26.15 -17.45
CA ASP A 69 9.05 -26.85 -18.67
C ASP A 69 8.64 -25.88 -19.80
N GLY A 70 9.05 -24.61 -19.67
CA GLY A 70 8.72 -23.55 -20.63
C GLY A 70 7.32 -22.98 -20.46
N LYS A 71 7.12 -21.78 -21.00
CA LYS A 71 5.84 -21.05 -20.90
C LYS A 71 4.79 -21.49 -21.92
N ASN A 72 5.20 -21.85 -23.13
CA ASN A 72 4.32 -22.15 -24.25
C ASN A 72 4.47 -23.61 -24.72
N PRO A 73 3.39 -24.26 -25.19
CA PRO A 73 3.42 -25.64 -25.68
C PRO A 73 4.25 -25.82 -26.96
N GLU A 74 4.40 -24.76 -27.75
CA GLU A 74 5.13 -24.74 -29.04
C GLU A 74 6.57 -25.30 -28.95
N ASP A 75 7.20 -25.19 -27.78
CA ASP A 75 8.59 -25.58 -27.57
C ASP A 75 8.74 -27.00 -26.99
N ASN A 76 7.63 -27.73 -26.78
CA ASN A 76 7.62 -29.11 -26.26
C ASN A 76 8.51 -29.31 -25.01
N SER A 77 8.48 -28.36 -24.08
CA SER A 77 9.34 -28.36 -22.87
C SER A 77 10.85 -28.37 -23.12
N SER A 78 11.30 -27.95 -24.31
CA SER A 78 12.73 -27.98 -24.67
C SER A 78 13.56 -26.86 -24.03
N TYR A 79 12.90 -25.81 -23.56
CA TYR A 79 13.53 -24.61 -23.00
C TYR A 79 12.94 -24.27 -21.64
N VAL A 80 13.78 -23.74 -20.75
CA VAL A 80 13.30 -23.00 -19.59
C VAL A 80 12.95 -21.57 -19.99
N SER A 81 11.94 -21.00 -19.37
CA SER A 81 11.58 -19.59 -19.57
C SER A 81 11.77 -18.79 -18.29
N VAL A 82 12.19 -17.53 -18.43
CA VAL A 82 12.36 -16.61 -17.30
C VAL A 82 11.70 -15.29 -17.65
N PHE A 83 10.88 -14.77 -16.75
CA PHE A 83 10.19 -13.50 -16.89
C PHE A 83 10.33 -12.67 -15.63
N ILE A 84 10.32 -11.35 -15.80
CA ILE A 84 10.02 -10.41 -14.74
C ILE A 84 8.56 -9.97 -14.87
N ALA A 85 7.85 -9.85 -13.75
CA ALA A 85 6.49 -9.36 -13.68
C ALA A 85 6.39 -8.15 -12.74
N LEU A 86 5.51 -7.22 -13.08
CA LEU A 86 5.11 -6.12 -12.20
C LEU A 86 4.13 -6.66 -11.15
N ALA A 87 4.45 -6.50 -9.87
CA ALA A 87 3.60 -6.94 -8.76
C ALA A 87 2.79 -5.79 -8.12
N SER A 88 3.19 -4.53 -8.32
CA SER A 88 2.45 -3.35 -7.85
C SER A 88 1.10 -3.18 -8.56
N GLU A 89 0.10 -2.68 -7.83
CA GLU A 89 -1.18 -2.22 -8.40
C GLU A 89 -1.08 -0.75 -8.83
N GLY A 90 -1.70 -0.41 -9.96
CA GLY A 90 -1.79 0.96 -10.46
C GLY A 90 -0.52 1.48 -11.15
N THR A 91 -0.76 2.25 -12.21
CA THR A 91 0.21 3.00 -13.03
C THR A 91 1.07 2.17 -13.99
N GLU A 92 1.16 2.67 -15.22
CA GLU A 92 2.05 2.15 -16.27
C GLU A 92 3.51 2.43 -15.92
N VAL A 93 4.35 1.39 -15.92
CA VAL A 93 5.78 1.49 -15.59
C VAL A 93 6.63 1.24 -16.82
N ARG A 94 7.59 2.11 -17.09
CA ARG A 94 8.64 1.85 -18.08
C ARG A 94 9.89 1.35 -17.38
N ALA A 95 10.41 0.20 -17.79
CA ALA A 95 11.59 -0.39 -17.19
C ALA A 95 12.49 -1.10 -18.21
N LEU A 96 13.78 -1.09 -17.92
CA LEU A 96 14.78 -1.99 -18.48
C LEU A 96 14.94 -3.17 -17.53
N PHE A 97 15.36 -4.32 -18.05
CA PHE A 97 15.68 -5.46 -17.21
C PHE A 97 16.83 -6.28 -17.79
N GLU A 98 17.48 -7.02 -16.90
CA GLU A 98 18.48 -8.03 -17.21
C GLU A 98 18.14 -9.29 -16.41
N LEU A 99 18.22 -10.43 -17.09
CA LEU A 99 18.01 -11.74 -16.48
C LEU A 99 19.26 -12.59 -16.73
N ALA A 100 19.79 -13.18 -15.67
CA ALA A 100 21.01 -13.97 -15.73
C ALA A 100 20.86 -15.30 -14.98
N LEU A 101 21.30 -16.39 -15.61
CA LEU A 101 21.62 -17.62 -14.88
C LEU A 101 23.04 -17.51 -14.33
N VAL A 102 23.17 -17.65 -13.03
CA VAL A 102 24.44 -17.50 -12.33
C VAL A 102 25.27 -18.78 -12.48
N ASP A 103 26.54 -18.58 -12.83
CA ASP A 103 27.55 -19.64 -12.92
C ASP A 103 28.03 -19.99 -11.52
N GLN A 104 27.91 -21.27 -11.16
CA GLN A 104 28.25 -21.78 -9.83
C GLN A 104 29.61 -22.50 -9.81
N SER A 105 30.36 -22.49 -10.92
CA SER A 105 31.73 -23.02 -10.98
C SER A 105 32.79 -22.08 -10.39
N GLY A 106 32.41 -20.81 -10.12
CA GLY A 106 33.32 -19.77 -9.67
C GLY A 106 34.11 -19.07 -10.79
N LYS A 107 33.81 -19.37 -12.07
CA LYS A 107 34.47 -18.77 -13.24
C LYS A 107 33.81 -17.47 -13.72
N GLY A 108 32.68 -17.08 -13.13
CA GLY A 108 31.94 -15.86 -13.45
C GLY A 108 31.28 -15.87 -14.83
N LYS A 109 31.07 -17.04 -15.44
CA LYS A 109 30.54 -17.16 -16.81
C LYS A 109 29.02 -17.20 -16.83
N HIS A 110 28.36 -16.14 -16.36
CA HIS A 110 26.90 -16.07 -16.29
C HIS A 110 26.26 -16.08 -17.69
N LYS A 111 25.10 -16.76 -17.84
CA LYS A 111 24.28 -16.61 -19.05
C LYS A 111 23.37 -15.41 -18.87
N VAL A 112 23.77 -14.27 -19.45
CA VAL A 112 23.06 -13.00 -19.32
C VAL A 112 22.21 -12.70 -20.56
N HIS A 113 21.05 -12.09 -20.33
CA HIS A 113 20.30 -11.37 -21.33
C HIS A 113 19.92 -9.99 -20.77
N SER A 114 20.50 -8.92 -21.33
CA SER A 114 20.39 -7.56 -20.81
C SER A 114 19.70 -6.61 -21.79
N HIS A 115 18.97 -5.64 -21.25
CA HIS A 115 18.37 -4.54 -22.00
C HIS A 115 18.97 -3.17 -21.68
N PHE A 116 19.97 -3.09 -20.79
CA PHE A 116 20.60 -1.82 -20.41
C PHE A 116 21.49 -1.23 -21.52
N GLU A 117 22.00 -2.06 -22.43
CA GLU A 117 22.99 -1.67 -23.45
C GLU A 117 22.43 -1.66 -24.89
N ARG A 118 21.11 -1.59 -25.07
CA ARG A 118 20.51 -1.58 -26.42
C ARG A 118 20.88 -0.33 -27.22
N SER A 119 21.02 -0.51 -28.54
CA SER A 119 21.04 0.62 -29.48
C SER A 119 19.77 1.47 -29.34
N LEU A 120 19.84 2.73 -29.77
CA LEU A 120 18.75 3.72 -29.70
C LEU A 120 17.41 3.25 -30.33
N ASP A 121 17.40 2.13 -31.05
CA ASP A 121 16.25 1.55 -31.73
C ASP A 121 15.27 0.83 -30.79
N GLY A 122 15.70 0.47 -29.58
CA GLY A 122 14.88 -0.30 -28.62
C GLY A 122 14.76 0.40 -27.27
N GLY A 123 13.67 1.13 -27.07
CA GLY A 123 13.37 1.80 -25.79
C GLY A 123 12.99 0.84 -24.65
N PRO A 124 12.81 1.37 -23.43
CA PRO A 124 12.37 0.62 -22.26
C PRO A 124 11.02 -0.08 -22.47
N TYR A 125 10.82 -1.19 -21.77
CA TYR A 125 9.58 -1.95 -21.83
C TYR A 125 8.50 -1.32 -20.96
N THR A 126 7.28 -1.30 -21.49
CA THR A 126 6.10 -0.82 -20.76
C THR A 126 5.37 -1.99 -20.09
N LEU A 127 5.19 -1.91 -18.77
CA LEU A 127 4.39 -2.82 -17.95
C LEU A 127 3.15 -2.07 -17.47
N LYS A 128 1.97 -2.46 -17.96
CA LYS A 128 0.74 -1.65 -17.84
C LYS A 128 -0.10 -1.91 -16.60
N TYR A 129 0.02 -3.10 -16.02
CA TYR A 129 -0.84 -3.57 -14.93
C TYR A 129 -0.15 -4.67 -14.12
N ARG A 130 -0.66 -4.94 -12.92
CA ARG A 130 -0.20 -6.03 -12.05
C ARG A 130 -0.29 -7.39 -12.77
N GLY A 131 0.82 -8.12 -12.83
CA GLY A 131 0.96 -9.38 -13.56
C GLY A 131 1.40 -9.23 -15.02
N SER A 132 1.51 -8.00 -15.54
CA SER A 132 2.19 -7.76 -16.81
C SER A 132 3.64 -8.23 -16.70
N MET A 133 4.11 -8.97 -17.71
CA MET A 133 5.41 -9.63 -17.65
C MET A 133 6.20 -9.53 -18.95
N TRP A 134 7.51 -9.38 -18.81
CA TRP A 134 8.48 -9.36 -19.90
C TRP A 134 9.64 -10.32 -19.61
N GLY A 135 10.23 -10.88 -20.66
CA GLY A 135 11.26 -11.90 -20.50
C GLY A 135 11.39 -12.78 -21.73
N TYR A 136 11.91 -13.98 -21.54
CA TYR A 136 12.31 -14.85 -22.65
C TYR A 136 11.63 -16.22 -22.54
N LYS A 137 10.82 -16.53 -23.56
CA LYS A 137 10.21 -17.85 -23.72
C LYS A 137 11.26 -18.96 -23.88
N ARG A 138 12.32 -18.69 -24.65
CA ARG A 138 13.44 -19.60 -24.89
C ARG A 138 14.70 -19.07 -24.18
N PHE A 139 14.65 -18.95 -22.86
CA PHE A 139 15.75 -18.34 -22.09
C PHE A 139 17.02 -19.20 -22.17
N PHE A 140 16.90 -20.50 -21.92
CA PHE A 140 18.01 -21.45 -22.04
C PHE A 140 17.49 -22.86 -22.35
N ARG A 141 18.26 -23.65 -23.10
CA ARG A 141 17.84 -25.01 -23.48
C ARG A 141 17.94 -25.92 -22.26
N ARG A 142 16.86 -26.62 -21.92
CA ARG A 142 16.75 -27.40 -20.68
C ARG A 142 17.80 -28.51 -20.60
N SER A 143 18.01 -29.26 -21.68
CA SER A 143 19.01 -30.34 -21.72
C SER A 143 20.46 -29.85 -21.49
N ILE A 144 20.75 -28.61 -21.87
CA ILE A 144 22.06 -27.99 -21.64
C ILE A 144 22.12 -27.44 -20.21
N LEU A 145 21.03 -26.88 -19.70
CA LEU A 145 20.94 -26.41 -18.32
C LEU A 145 21.29 -27.51 -17.32
N GLU A 146 20.67 -28.68 -17.48
CA GLU A 146 20.79 -29.83 -16.58
C GLU A 146 22.21 -30.44 -16.55
N THR A 147 23.05 -30.11 -17.53
CA THR A 147 24.44 -30.59 -17.64
C THR A 147 25.47 -29.46 -17.46
N SER A 148 25.02 -28.26 -17.11
CA SER A 148 25.87 -27.06 -17.01
C SER A 148 26.24 -26.70 -15.57
N ASP A 149 27.24 -25.83 -15.43
CA ASP A 149 27.64 -25.24 -14.14
C ASP A 149 26.61 -24.23 -13.59
N TYR A 150 25.47 -24.00 -14.26
CA TYR A 150 24.38 -23.16 -13.76
C TYR A 150 23.46 -23.89 -12.77
N LEU A 151 23.41 -25.22 -12.83
CA LEU A 151 22.63 -26.06 -11.93
C LEU A 151 23.61 -26.93 -11.13
N LYS A 152 23.74 -26.68 -9.83
CA LYS A 152 24.67 -27.39 -8.95
C LYS A 152 23.96 -27.74 -7.65
N ASP A 153 24.18 -28.95 -7.15
CA ASP A 153 23.58 -29.42 -5.89
C ASP A 153 22.04 -29.25 -5.87
N ASP A 154 21.40 -29.54 -7.01
CA ASP A 154 19.96 -29.34 -7.27
C ASP A 154 19.45 -27.90 -7.06
N CYS A 155 20.36 -26.94 -7.14
CA CYS A 155 20.12 -25.52 -6.91
C CYS A 155 20.40 -24.70 -8.18
N LEU A 156 19.44 -23.86 -8.55
CA LEU A 156 19.51 -22.93 -9.67
C LEU A 156 19.44 -21.50 -9.13
N ILE A 157 20.31 -20.60 -9.60
CA ILE A 157 20.32 -19.21 -9.15
C ILE A 157 20.07 -18.29 -10.36
N ILE A 158 19.02 -17.47 -10.25
CA ILE A 158 18.65 -16.46 -11.24
C ILE A 158 18.90 -15.09 -10.64
N ASN A 159 19.72 -14.26 -11.29
CA ASN A 159 19.85 -12.85 -10.95
C ASN A 159 19.00 -12.01 -11.89
N CYS A 160 18.25 -11.06 -11.33
CA CYS A 160 17.44 -10.12 -12.09
C CYS A 160 17.83 -8.71 -11.71
N THR A 161 18.15 -7.87 -12.70
CA THR A 161 18.38 -6.44 -12.50
C THR A 161 17.27 -5.67 -13.22
N VAL A 162 16.68 -4.69 -12.55
CA VAL A 162 15.60 -3.85 -13.07
C VAL A 162 16.05 -2.41 -13.05
N GLY A 163 15.79 -1.68 -14.12
CA GLY A 163 16.07 -0.25 -14.25
C GLY A 163 14.78 0.51 -14.53
N VAL A 164 14.16 1.07 -13.50
CA VAL A 164 12.89 1.79 -13.63
C VAL A 164 13.16 3.18 -14.15
N VAL A 165 12.50 3.55 -15.24
CA VAL A 165 12.67 4.85 -15.89
C VAL A 165 11.90 5.90 -15.12
N VAL A 166 12.63 6.85 -14.51
CA VAL A 166 12.07 8.01 -13.83
C VAL A 166 12.43 9.27 -14.62
N SER A 167 11.48 10.22 -14.70
CA SER A 167 11.69 11.50 -15.36
C SER A 167 11.41 12.62 -14.38
N GLU A 168 12.40 13.46 -14.15
CA GLU A 168 12.30 14.62 -13.28
C GLU A 168 12.53 15.89 -14.11
N ILE A 169 11.76 16.94 -13.80
CA ILE A 169 12.00 18.27 -14.36
C ILE A 169 12.94 18.97 -13.39
N GLN A 170 14.20 19.11 -13.78
CA GLN A 170 15.16 19.91 -13.04
C GLN A 170 14.96 21.38 -13.42
N CYS A 171 14.36 22.15 -12.53
CA CYS A 171 14.63 23.59 -12.46
C CYS A 171 16.07 23.76 -11.95
N PRO A 172 16.86 24.74 -12.44
CA PRO A 172 18.18 25.01 -11.87
C PRO A 172 18.02 25.28 -10.37
N GLN A 173 18.39 24.31 -9.52
CA GLN A 173 18.37 24.51 -8.09
C GLN A 173 19.48 25.51 -7.74
N LEU A 174 19.07 26.75 -7.47
CA LEU A 174 19.89 27.66 -6.68
C LEU A 174 20.07 27.00 -5.30
N HIS A 175 21.31 26.62 -4.97
CA HIS A 175 21.82 26.33 -3.62
C HIS A 175 20.75 25.91 -2.60
N SER A 176 20.52 24.60 -2.45
CA SER A 176 19.59 24.10 -1.43
C SER A 176 20.15 24.35 -0.03
N VAL A 177 19.45 25.15 0.76
CA VAL A 177 19.67 25.28 2.21
C VAL A 177 19.01 24.07 2.87
N HIS A 178 19.76 23.36 3.70
CA HIS A 178 19.19 22.31 4.54
C HIS A 178 18.24 22.93 5.56
N VAL A 179 16.96 22.57 5.49
CA VAL A 179 15.94 22.97 6.48
C VAL A 179 15.78 21.81 7.45
N PRO A 180 16.02 22.01 8.77
CA PRO A 180 15.81 20.97 9.77
C PRO A 180 14.33 20.64 9.92
N ASP A 181 14.03 19.47 10.51
CA ASP A 181 12.66 19.06 10.81
C ASP A 181 11.97 20.03 11.79
N SER A 182 10.64 20.06 11.73
CA SER A 182 9.84 20.93 12.61
C SER A 182 9.91 20.48 14.07
N GLU A 183 10.32 21.39 14.94
CA GLU A 183 10.35 21.20 16.40
C GLU A 183 9.02 21.62 17.07
N LEU A 184 7.97 21.93 16.30
CA LEU A 184 6.71 22.42 16.87
C LEU A 184 6.11 21.41 17.87
N GLY A 185 6.08 20.12 17.51
CA GLY A 185 5.52 19.08 18.36
C GLY A 185 6.32 18.87 19.66
N SER A 186 7.65 19.00 19.62
CA SER A 186 8.48 18.90 20.82
C SER A 186 8.31 20.12 21.73
N HIS A 187 8.24 21.33 21.16
CA HIS A 187 7.99 22.56 21.93
C HIS A 187 6.63 22.55 22.64
N PHE A 188 5.56 22.14 21.96
CA PHE A 188 4.26 21.94 22.61
C PHE A 188 4.29 20.76 23.60
N GLY A 189 5.10 19.73 23.33
CA GLY A 189 5.39 18.67 24.26
C GLY A 189 5.93 19.17 25.61
N VAL A 190 6.94 20.04 25.57
CA VAL A 190 7.50 20.69 26.76
C VAL A 190 6.45 21.50 27.52
N LEU A 191 5.55 22.18 26.81
CA LEU A 191 4.45 22.94 27.42
C LEU A 191 3.47 22.03 28.19
N LEU A 192 3.16 20.84 27.64
CA LEU A 192 2.34 19.85 28.34
C LEU A 192 3.06 19.32 29.59
N ASP A 193 4.35 19.03 29.48
CA ASP A 193 5.15 18.42 30.54
C ASP A 193 5.45 19.42 31.69
N SER A 194 5.65 20.72 31.37
CA SER A 194 5.90 21.78 32.36
C SER A 194 4.63 22.27 33.06
N MET A 195 3.47 22.07 32.43
CA MET A 195 2.15 22.55 32.88
C MET A 195 2.04 24.08 32.99
N GLU A 196 3.03 24.83 32.49
CA GLU A 196 3.09 26.29 32.59
C GLU A 196 1.94 26.95 31.82
N GLY A 197 1.14 27.77 32.50
CA GLY A 197 0.01 28.47 31.87
C GLY A 197 -1.25 27.61 31.68
N SER A 198 -1.31 26.42 32.29
CA SER A 198 -2.50 25.57 32.24
C SER A 198 -3.73 26.29 32.80
N ASP A 199 -4.82 26.28 32.04
CA ASP A 199 -6.07 27.00 32.34
C ASP A 199 -7.28 26.06 32.46
N VAL A 200 -7.04 24.74 32.43
CA VAL A 200 -8.02 23.70 32.70
C VAL A 200 -7.37 22.49 33.39
N THR A 201 -8.11 21.88 34.32
CA THR A 201 -7.79 20.62 34.98
C THR A 201 -8.86 19.60 34.62
N PHE A 202 -8.44 18.41 34.18
CA PHE A 202 -9.33 17.28 33.95
C PHE A 202 -9.22 16.29 35.09
N ASP A 203 -10.35 15.79 35.59
CA ASP A 203 -10.43 14.67 36.51
C ASP A 203 -10.86 13.42 35.73
N ILE A 204 -9.95 12.45 35.61
CA ILE A 204 -10.14 11.19 34.90
C ILE A 204 -10.00 10.06 35.92
N ALA A 205 -11.13 9.52 36.37
CA ALA A 205 -11.17 8.45 37.38
C ALA A 205 -10.34 8.77 38.65
N GLY A 206 -10.31 10.04 39.08
CA GLY A 206 -9.56 10.52 40.24
C GLY A 206 -8.13 10.98 39.94
N GLU A 207 -7.62 10.77 38.73
CA GLU A 207 -6.32 11.30 38.29
C GLU A 207 -6.49 12.67 37.62
N LYS A 208 -5.70 13.66 38.08
CA LYS A 208 -5.79 15.04 37.61
C LYS A 208 -4.79 15.32 36.49
N PHE A 209 -5.28 15.89 35.39
CA PHE A 209 -4.48 16.29 34.23
C PHE A 209 -4.63 17.78 33.95
N LEU A 210 -3.53 18.52 34.01
CA LEU A 210 -3.47 19.94 33.64
C LEU A 210 -3.29 20.09 32.12
N ALA A 211 -3.96 21.06 31.51
CA ALA A 211 -3.88 21.33 30.08
C ALA A 211 -4.27 22.78 29.73
N HIS A 212 -4.25 23.07 28.41
CA HIS A 212 -4.49 24.38 27.83
C HIS A 212 -5.72 24.35 26.90
N LYS A 213 -6.78 25.09 27.23
CA LYS A 213 -8.05 25.12 26.48
C LYS A 213 -7.83 25.44 25.01
N LEU A 214 -6.97 26.41 24.70
CA LEU A 214 -6.68 26.83 23.33
C LEU A 214 -6.02 25.72 22.50
N VAL A 215 -5.06 24.98 23.07
CA VAL A 215 -4.40 23.86 22.38
C VAL A 215 -5.42 22.77 22.08
N LEU A 216 -6.22 22.37 23.08
CA LEU A 216 -7.24 21.33 22.90
C LEU A 216 -8.31 21.74 21.88
N ALA A 217 -8.78 22.98 21.93
CA ALA A 217 -9.76 23.53 21.00
C ALA A 217 -9.24 23.63 19.56
N ALA A 218 -7.94 23.92 19.37
CA ALA A 218 -7.33 23.93 18.05
C ALA A 218 -7.24 22.53 17.43
N ARG A 219 -7.16 21.49 18.27
CA ARG A 219 -6.88 20.11 17.85
C ARG A 219 -8.11 19.21 17.78
N SER A 220 -9.20 19.59 18.47
CA SER A 220 -10.43 18.82 18.56
C SER A 220 -11.66 19.72 18.47
N PRO A 221 -12.54 19.53 17.47
CA PRO A 221 -13.83 20.21 17.38
C PRO A 221 -14.71 20.01 18.62
N PHE A 222 -14.61 18.84 19.27
CA PHE A 222 -15.28 18.56 20.53
C PHE A 222 -14.82 19.54 21.62
N PHE A 223 -13.51 19.67 21.86
CA PHE A 223 -12.99 20.58 22.88
C PHE A 223 -13.21 22.05 22.51
N LYS A 224 -13.17 22.39 21.22
CA LYS A 224 -13.54 23.73 20.74
C LYS A 224 -14.96 24.10 21.16
N SER A 225 -15.91 23.20 20.89
CA SER A 225 -17.31 23.41 21.27
C SER A 225 -17.49 23.43 22.80
N LYS A 226 -16.76 22.57 23.52
CA LYS A 226 -16.81 22.51 24.98
C LYS A 226 -16.35 23.80 25.66
N PHE A 227 -15.30 24.45 25.14
CA PHE A 227 -14.69 25.61 25.78
C PHE A 227 -15.14 26.96 25.22
N PHE A 228 -15.56 27.01 23.95
CA PHE A 228 -15.81 28.26 23.24
C PHE A 228 -17.18 28.32 22.55
N SER A 229 -18.12 27.44 22.88
CA SER A 229 -19.52 27.62 22.48
C SER A 229 -20.17 28.77 23.27
N GLU A 230 -21.26 29.32 22.73
CA GLU A 230 -22.03 30.42 23.35
C GLU A 230 -22.52 30.08 24.77
N PHE A 231 -22.70 28.80 25.07
CA PHE A 231 -23.15 28.28 26.36
C PHE A 231 -22.03 27.65 27.20
N ALA A 232 -20.76 27.85 26.81
CA ALA A 232 -19.64 27.25 27.53
C ALA A 232 -19.52 27.82 28.94
N ALA A 233 -19.69 26.96 29.94
CA ALA A 233 -19.40 27.31 31.32
C ALA A 233 -17.89 27.60 31.47
N ASN A 234 -17.53 28.67 32.18
CA ASN A 234 -16.13 29.00 32.46
C ASN A 234 -15.57 28.10 33.57
N ASN A 235 -15.68 26.80 33.40
CA ASN A 235 -15.17 25.83 34.34
C ASN A 235 -13.66 25.65 34.13
N THR A 236 -12.93 25.68 35.24
CA THR A 236 -11.50 25.35 35.28
C THR A 236 -11.29 23.87 35.58
N GLU A 237 -12.32 23.15 36.02
CA GLU A 237 -12.27 21.71 36.31
C GLU A 237 -13.31 20.95 35.48
N VAL A 238 -12.87 19.86 34.84
CA VAL A 238 -13.68 19.07 33.91
C VAL A 238 -13.53 17.58 34.22
N THR A 239 -14.61 16.95 34.68
CA THR A 239 -14.63 15.50 34.89
C THR A 239 -14.98 14.75 33.60
N ILE A 240 -14.23 13.69 33.29
CA ILE A 240 -14.53 12.74 32.21
C ILE A 240 -14.51 11.33 32.80
N ASN A 241 -15.68 10.69 32.88
CA ASN A 241 -15.85 9.41 33.56
C ASN A 241 -15.69 8.19 32.63
N ASP A 242 -15.67 8.41 31.33
CA ASP A 242 -15.72 7.35 30.31
C ASP A 242 -14.36 7.05 29.67
N LEU A 243 -13.28 7.65 30.17
CA LEU A 243 -11.92 7.38 29.75
C LEU A 243 -11.07 6.85 30.90
N GLU A 244 -10.18 5.93 30.57
CA GLU A 244 -9.09 5.55 31.47
C GLU A 244 -7.98 6.61 31.43
N PRO A 245 -7.27 6.84 32.55
CA PRO A 245 -6.19 7.82 32.60
C PRO A 245 -5.11 7.63 31.54
N LYS A 246 -4.75 6.38 31.24
CA LYS A 246 -3.77 6.05 30.18
C LYS A 246 -4.24 6.46 28.79
N VAL A 247 -5.53 6.28 28.50
CA VAL A 247 -6.12 6.66 27.21
C VAL A 247 -6.16 8.18 27.10
N PHE A 248 -6.60 8.87 28.17
CA PHE A 248 -6.63 10.33 28.17
C PHE A 248 -5.23 10.96 28.05
N LYS A 249 -4.24 10.40 28.75
CA LYS A 249 -2.83 10.78 28.61
C LYS A 249 -2.36 10.66 27.16
N ALA A 250 -2.72 9.57 26.47
CA ALA A 250 -2.37 9.39 25.07
C ALA A 250 -3.04 10.42 24.15
N LEU A 251 -4.31 10.78 24.40
CA LEU A 251 -5.00 11.85 23.67
C LEU A 251 -4.31 13.20 23.86
N LEU A 252 -3.94 13.54 25.10
CA LEU A 252 -3.21 14.78 25.40
C LEU A 252 -1.87 14.80 24.68
N GLN A 253 -1.06 13.76 24.82
CA GLN A 253 0.23 13.68 24.13
C GLN A 253 0.09 13.83 22.62
N PHE A 254 -0.91 13.20 22.00
CA PHE A 254 -1.19 13.39 20.57
C PHE A 254 -1.59 14.83 20.23
N MET A 255 -2.47 15.46 21.02
CA MET A 255 -2.93 16.82 20.74
C MET A 255 -1.78 17.83 20.75
N TYR A 256 -0.77 17.65 21.62
CA TYR A 256 0.40 18.54 21.70
C TYR A 256 1.53 18.14 20.74
N LYS A 257 1.80 16.84 20.57
CA LYS A 257 2.99 16.34 19.84
C LYS A 257 2.68 15.85 18.41
N ASP A 258 1.41 15.80 18.01
CA ASP A 258 0.90 15.26 16.72
C ASP A 258 1.48 13.89 16.32
N SER A 259 1.78 13.07 17.32
CA SER A 259 2.35 11.73 17.16
C SER A 259 1.64 10.74 18.07
N LEU A 260 1.59 9.48 17.66
CA LEU A 260 1.11 8.42 18.54
C LEU A 260 2.15 8.24 19.66
N PRO A 261 1.74 8.25 20.94
CA PRO A 261 2.68 8.11 22.05
C PRO A 261 3.42 6.77 22.02
N GLU A 262 4.68 6.77 22.46
CA GLU A 262 5.52 5.58 22.53
C GLU A 262 4.91 4.48 23.44
N ASP A 263 4.23 4.89 24.51
CA ASP A 263 3.54 3.99 25.45
C ASP A 263 2.35 3.24 24.81
N VAL A 264 1.88 3.68 23.64
CA VAL A 264 0.84 2.98 22.86
C VAL A 264 1.52 1.96 21.95
N GLU A 265 1.88 0.81 22.53
CA GLU A 265 2.51 -0.26 21.76
C GLU A 265 1.58 -0.78 20.64
N PRO A 266 2.12 -1.05 19.43
CA PRO A 266 1.40 -1.78 18.41
C PRO A 266 1.09 -3.20 18.90
N ALA A 267 -0.20 -3.54 18.98
CA ALA A 267 -0.59 -4.94 19.04
C ALA A 267 -0.12 -5.66 17.76
N THR A 268 0.65 -6.73 17.92
CA THR A 268 1.20 -7.51 16.80
C THR A 268 0.16 -8.45 16.21
N THR A 269 0.40 -9.01 15.03
CA THR A 269 -0.45 -10.06 14.43
C THR A 269 -0.75 -11.19 15.41
N HIS A 270 0.28 -11.69 16.12
CA HIS A 270 0.11 -12.72 17.15
C HIS A 270 -0.77 -12.30 18.32
N THR A 271 -0.84 -11.00 18.63
CA THR A 271 -1.71 -10.47 19.68
C THR A 271 -3.17 -10.60 19.26
N PHE A 272 -3.51 -10.10 18.07
CA PHE A 272 -4.90 -10.12 17.57
C PHE A 272 -5.41 -11.52 17.21
N GLU A 273 -4.53 -12.45 16.83
CA GLU A 273 -4.93 -13.84 16.59
C GLU A 273 -5.37 -14.53 17.89
N ARG A 274 -4.63 -14.33 18.99
CA ARG A 274 -4.84 -15.06 20.25
C ARG A 274 -5.96 -14.47 21.10
N LEU A 275 -6.11 -13.15 21.11
CA LEU A 275 -7.08 -12.47 21.97
C LEU A 275 -8.51 -12.69 21.48
N LYS A 276 -9.45 -12.82 22.42
CA LYS A 276 -10.89 -12.74 22.15
C LYS A 276 -11.27 -11.31 21.79
N LEU A 277 -12.39 -11.14 21.10
CA LEU A 277 -12.85 -9.81 20.69
C LEU A 277 -13.02 -8.85 21.90
N SER A 278 -13.54 -9.34 23.02
CA SER A 278 -13.64 -8.58 24.28
C SER A 278 -12.28 -8.13 24.80
N GLU A 279 -11.25 -8.96 24.69
CA GLU A 279 -9.88 -8.65 25.14
C GLU A 279 -9.19 -7.67 24.19
N ILE A 280 -9.50 -7.74 22.89
CA ILE A 280 -9.02 -6.78 21.90
C ILE A 280 -9.53 -5.37 22.21
N TYR A 281 -10.80 -5.23 22.61
CA TYR A 281 -11.36 -3.94 23.04
C TYR A 281 -10.64 -3.35 24.26
N GLU A 282 -10.02 -4.20 25.09
CA GLU A 282 -9.27 -3.77 26.25
C GLU A 282 -7.85 -3.28 25.93
N THR A 283 -7.35 -3.54 24.72
CA THR A 283 -6.01 -3.09 24.31
C THR A 283 -5.94 -1.57 24.20
N LEU A 284 -4.80 -1.00 24.62
CA LEU A 284 -4.63 0.45 24.66
C LEU A 284 -4.84 1.09 23.28
N ILE A 285 -4.30 0.49 22.21
CA ILE A 285 -4.45 1.01 20.84
C ILE A 285 -5.91 1.07 20.39
N VAL A 286 -6.74 0.08 20.75
CA VAL A 286 -8.17 0.06 20.40
C VAL A 286 -8.96 1.06 21.26
N LYS A 287 -8.63 1.19 22.54
CA LYS A 287 -9.23 2.24 23.39
C LYS A 287 -8.87 3.65 22.92
N VAL A 288 -7.63 3.86 22.44
CA VAL A 288 -7.20 5.13 21.83
C VAL A 288 -7.93 5.35 20.51
N LEU A 289 -8.14 4.32 19.67
CA LEU A 289 -8.97 4.42 18.47
C LEU A 289 -10.40 4.88 18.80
N ALA A 290 -11.03 4.25 19.79
CA ALA A 290 -12.38 4.59 20.25
C ALA A 290 -12.48 6.05 20.73
N ALA A 291 -11.48 6.50 21.50
CA ALA A 291 -11.40 7.87 21.94
C ALA A 291 -11.12 8.84 20.77
N ALA A 292 -10.23 8.48 19.84
CA ALA A 292 -9.95 9.32 18.68
C ALA A 292 -11.20 9.58 17.82
N ASP A 293 -12.06 8.58 17.66
CA ASP A 293 -13.36 8.76 17.02
C ASP A 293 -14.28 9.69 17.84
N LYS A 294 -14.42 9.43 19.15
CA LYS A 294 -15.28 10.21 20.05
C LYS A 294 -14.90 11.70 20.14
N TYR A 295 -13.60 12.01 20.17
CA TYR A 295 -13.08 13.37 20.30
C TYR A 295 -12.74 14.01 18.94
N ASP A 296 -13.13 13.37 17.84
CA ASP A 296 -12.94 13.82 16.46
C ASP A 296 -11.48 14.17 16.11
N LEU A 297 -10.58 13.26 16.48
CA LEU A 297 -9.14 13.33 16.21
C LEU A 297 -8.80 12.46 14.99
N ILE A 298 -9.24 12.90 13.80
CA ILE A 298 -9.16 12.13 12.55
C ILE A 298 -7.77 11.55 12.29
N ARG A 299 -6.70 12.36 12.45
CA ARG A 299 -5.34 11.90 12.20
C ARG A 299 -4.87 10.86 13.23
N LEU A 300 -5.27 10.97 14.50
CA LEU A 300 -4.99 9.94 15.51
C LEU A 300 -5.75 8.64 15.20
N ARG A 301 -7.00 8.75 14.74
CA ARG A 301 -7.79 7.58 14.31
C ARG A 301 -7.06 6.84 13.19
N LEU A 302 -6.59 7.56 12.15
CA LEU A 302 -5.81 6.98 11.05
C LEU A 302 -4.46 6.37 11.49
N LEU A 303 -3.77 6.97 12.47
CA LEU A 303 -2.57 6.37 13.06
C LEU A 303 -2.91 5.03 13.74
N CYS A 304 -4.00 4.98 14.51
CA CYS A 304 -4.45 3.75 15.15
C CYS A 304 -4.84 2.70 14.10
N GLU A 305 -5.58 3.09 13.06
CA GLU A 305 -5.94 2.24 11.93
C GLU A 305 -4.71 1.63 11.25
N SER A 306 -3.69 2.43 10.97
CA SER A 306 -2.42 1.98 10.38
C SER A 306 -1.69 0.97 11.26
N HIS A 307 -1.68 1.18 12.58
CA HIS A 307 -1.06 0.23 13.51
C HIS A 307 -1.86 -1.08 13.62
N ILE A 308 -3.18 -1.01 13.75
CA ILE A 308 -4.07 -2.19 13.87
C ILE A 308 -4.07 -3.00 12.56
N CYS A 309 -3.94 -2.34 11.40
CA CYS A 309 -3.88 -2.97 10.09
C CYS A 309 -2.75 -4.02 9.98
N LYS A 310 -1.63 -3.81 10.67
CA LYS A 310 -0.51 -4.78 10.73
C LYS A 310 -0.91 -6.10 11.41
N GLY A 311 -2.01 -6.10 12.17
CA GLY A 311 -2.58 -7.26 12.83
C GLY A 311 -3.52 -8.10 11.96
N VAL A 312 -3.83 -7.68 10.74
CA VAL A 312 -4.79 -8.37 9.86
C VAL A 312 -4.21 -9.69 9.36
N SER A 313 -4.97 -10.76 9.60
CA SER A 313 -4.67 -12.14 9.18
C SER A 313 -6.00 -12.89 8.97
N VAL A 314 -5.95 -14.09 8.40
CA VAL A 314 -7.14 -14.95 8.26
C VAL A 314 -7.85 -15.15 9.61
N LYS A 315 -7.11 -15.32 10.71
CA LYS A 315 -7.66 -15.62 12.05
C LYS A 315 -8.17 -14.39 12.80
N SER A 316 -7.67 -13.20 12.47
CA SER A 316 -7.97 -11.94 13.18
C SER A 316 -8.89 -11.00 12.41
N VAL A 317 -9.00 -11.13 11.08
CA VAL A 317 -9.67 -10.14 10.22
C VAL A 317 -11.12 -9.89 10.61
N ALA A 318 -11.90 -10.90 11.00
CA ALA A 318 -13.29 -10.70 11.41
C ALA A 318 -13.43 -9.86 12.69
N LYS A 319 -12.53 -10.06 13.66
CA LYS A 319 -12.48 -9.24 14.90
C LYS A 319 -12.08 -7.80 14.59
N ILE A 320 -11.09 -7.64 13.69
CA ILE A 320 -10.60 -6.32 13.26
C ILE A 320 -11.62 -5.59 12.38
N LEU A 321 -12.42 -6.31 11.60
CA LEU A 321 -13.51 -5.73 10.84
C LEU A 321 -14.61 -5.21 11.77
N ALA A 322 -14.99 -5.98 12.79
CA ALA A 322 -15.98 -5.58 13.79
C ALA A 322 -15.55 -4.32 14.57
N LEU A 323 -14.29 -4.24 15.02
CA LEU A 323 -13.80 -3.04 15.71
C LEU A 323 -13.72 -1.83 14.76
N ALA A 324 -13.35 -2.05 13.50
CA ALA A 324 -13.23 -0.98 12.53
C ALA A 324 -14.60 -0.34 12.21
N ASP A 325 -15.64 -1.17 12.11
CA ASP A 325 -17.01 -0.72 11.98
C ASP A 325 -17.48 0.07 13.21
N ARG A 326 -17.28 -0.50 14.40
CA ARG A 326 -17.72 0.07 15.67
C ARG A 326 -17.16 1.47 15.94
N TYR A 327 -15.90 1.71 15.58
CA TYR A 327 -15.20 2.97 15.84
C TYR A 327 -14.99 3.81 14.58
N ASN A 328 -15.80 3.58 13.54
CA ASN A 328 -15.83 4.40 12.32
C ASN A 328 -14.42 4.57 11.68
N ALA A 329 -13.64 3.50 11.75
CA ALA A 329 -12.30 3.37 11.19
C ALA A 329 -12.39 2.88 9.74
N LYS A 330 -12.71 3.83 8.84
CA LYS A 330 -13.10 3.53 7.46
C LYS A 330 -11.98 2.92 6.62
N GLU A 331 -10.74 3.39 6.77
CA GLU A 331 -9.61 2.88 5.99
C GLU A 331 -9.29 1.44 6.42
N LEU A 332 -9.26 1.19 7.74
CA LEU A 332 -9.07 -0.16 8.27
C LEU A 332 -10.22 -1.10 7.87
N LYS A 333 -11.46 -0.63 7.91
CA LYS A 333 -12.64 -1.40 7.47
C LYS A 333 -12.50 -1.82 6.01
N ASN A 334 -12.14 -0.88 5.13
CA ASN A 334 -11.92 -1.15 3.70
C ASN A 334 -10.83 -2.20 3.48
N VAL A 335 -9.69 -2.09 4.18
CA VAL A 335 -8.61 -3.09 4.11
C VAL A 335 -9.12 -4.46 4.55
N CYS A 336 -9.87 -4.54 5.65
CA CYS A 336 -10.41 -5.81 6.15
C CYS A 336 -11.42 -6.43 5.18
N LEU A 337 -12.29 -5.62 4.56
CA LEU A 337 -13.24 -6.09 3.55
C LEU A 337 -12.51 -6.67 2.32
N LYS A 338 -11.51 -5.94 1.78
CA LYS A 338 -10.70 -6.42 0.64
C LYS A 338 -9.95 -7.70 0.98
N PHE A 339 -9.26 -7.74 2.12
CA PHE A 339 -8.53 -8.92 2.57
C PHE A 339 -9.46 -10.14 2.75
N THR A 340 -10.64 -9.92 3.32
CA THR A 340 -11.62 -11.00 3.50
C THR A 340 -12.15 -11.50 2.16
N ALA A 341 -12.42 -10.62 1.20
CA ALA A 341 -12.85 -11.03 -0.13
C ALA A 341 -11.79 -11.88 -0.85
N GLU A 342 -10.51 -11.53 -0.72
CA GLU A 342 -9.38 -12.27 -1.28
C GLU A 342 -9.14 -13.65 -0.61
N ASN A 343 -9.55 -13.80 0.66
CA ASN A 343 -9.29 -15.00 1.48
C ASN A 343 -10.57 -15.66 2.00
N LEU A 344 -11.71 -15.44 1.33
CA LEU A 344 -13.05 -15.69 1.86
C LEU A 344 -13.21 -17.09 2.43
N ALA A 345 -12.86 -18.12 1.66
CA ALA A 345 -13.03 -19.52 2.07
C ALA A 345 -12.34 -19.82 3.41
N ALA A 346 -11.12 -19.31 3.62
CA ALA A 346 -10.37 -19.56 4.86
C ALA A 346 -10.95 -18.75 6.04
N VAL A 347 -11.45 -17.54 5.80
CA VAL A 347 -12.04 -16.69 6.84
C VAL A 347 -13.38 -17.25 7.32
N LEU A 348 -14.22 -17.79 6.43
CA LEU A 348 -15.52 -18.38 6.78
C LEU A 348 -15.41 -19.53 7.78
N GLU A 349 -14.30 -20.28 7.74
CA GLU A 349 -14.03 -21.40 8.64
C GLU A 349 -13.52 -20.96 10.03
N THR A 350 -13.34 -19.66 10.27
CA THR A 350 -12.83 -19.17 11.57
C THR A 350 -13.94 -18.92 12.58
N ASP A 351 -13.69 -19.27 13.85
CA ASP A 351 -14.58 -18.94 14.97
C ASP A 351 -14.86 -17.44 15.07
N ALA A 352 -13.86 -16.62 14.74
CA ALA A 352 -13.95 -15.17 14.72
C ALA A 352 -15.02 -14.65 13.74
N TYR A 353 -15.11 -15.27 12.56
CA TYR A 353 -16.13 -14.93 11.58
C TYR A 353 -17.52 -15.35 12.05
N GLN A 354 -17.65 -16.54 12.64
CA GLN A 354 -18.94 -17.01 13.18
C GLN A 354 -19.45 -16.09 14.29
N GLN A 355 -18.57 -15.59 15.18
CA GLN A 355 -18.95 -14.61 16.20
C GLN A 355 -19.39 -13.27 15.60
N MET A 356 -18.62 -12.73 14.66
CA MET A 356 -18.96 -11.47 13.97
C MET A 356 -20.30 -11.58 13.22
N LYS A 357 -20.58 -12.73 12.61
CA LYS A 357 -21.81 -13.00 11.88
C LYS A 357 -23.05 -12.79 12.75
N ASP A 358 -23.01 -13.23 14.00
CA ASP A 358 -24.12 -13.12 14.94
C ASP A 358 -24.26 -11.70 15.53
N GLU A 359 -23.14 -10.96 15.62
CA GLU A 359 -23.10 -9.62 16.23
C GLU A 359 -23.37 -8.47 15.23
N CYS A 360 -23.10 -8.64 13.93
CA CYS A 360 -23.11 -7.54 12.95
C CYS A 360 -23.71 -7.94 11.59
N VAL A 361 -25.03 -7.81 11.44
CA VAL A 361 -25.77 -8.16 10.21
C VAL A 361 -25.43 -7.23 9.04
N THR A 362 -25.13 -5.95 9.29
CA THR A 362 -24.78 -4.97 8.26
C THR A 362 -23.45 -5.30 7.57
N LEU A 363 -22.47 -5.79 8.33
CA LEU A 363 -21.16 -6.18 7.80
C LEU A 363 -21.24 -7.34 6.81
N GLN A 364 -22.21 -8.24 6.94
CA GLN A 364 -22.41 -9.32 5.96
C GLN A 364 -22.80 -8.78 4.58
N SER A 365 -23.67 -7.76 4.54
CA SER A 365 -24.08 -7.12 3.28
C SER A 365 -22.91 -6.39 2.62
N GLU A 366 -22.11 -5.67 3.41
CA GLU A 366 -20.92 -4.99 2.92
C GLU A 366 -19.84 -5.97 2.45
N LEU A 367 -19.65 -7.08 3.15
CA LEU A 367 -18.77 -8.16 2.72
C LEU A 367 -19.22 -8.73 1.38
N LEU A 368 -20.51 -8.99 1.22
CA LEU A 368 -21.06 -9.52 -0.02
C LEU A 368 -20.86 -8.54 -1.19
N LYS A 369 -21.04 -7.23 -0.94
CA LYS A 369 -20.73 -6.17 -1.92
C LYS A 369 -19.24 -6.19 -2.29
N ALA A 370 -18.34 -6.27 -1.32
CA ALA A 370 -16.90 -6.33 -1.55
C ALA A 370 -16.50 -7.56 -2.37
N VAL A 371 -17.07 -8.73 -2.06
CA VAL A 371 -16.86 -9.98 -2.83
C VAL A 371 -17.43 -9.88 -4.24
N ALA A 372 -18.56 -9.21 -4.42
CA ALA A 372 -19.17 -8.96 -5.73
C ALA A 372 -18.41 -7.92 -6.57
N GLY A 373 -17.41 -7.24 -6.01
CA GLY A 373 -16.67 -6.16 -6.67
C GLY A 373 -17.45 -4.84 -6.77
N HIS A 374 -18.46 -4.64 -5.91
CA HIS A 374 -19.19 -3.38 -5.81
C HIS A 374 -18.44 -2.42 -4.87
N GLU A 375 -17.67 -1.49 -5.45
CA GLU A 375 -17.22 -0.30 -4.73
C GLU A 375 -18.41 0.65 -4.55
N GLU A 376 -18.72 1.04 -3.31
CA GLU A 376 -19.65 2.15 -3.09
C GLU A 376 -18.99 3.44 -3.57
N GLY A 377 -19.50 3.96 -4.70
CA GLY A 377 -19.04 5.21 -5.28
C GLY A 377 -19.29 6.37 -4.32
N SER A 378 -18.23 6.83 -3.64
CA SER A 378 -18.12 8.24 -3.29
C SER A 378 -17.95 9.03 -4.59
N ASN A 379 -18.89 9.93 -4.88
CA ASN A 379 -18.94 10.77 -6.07
C ASN A 379 -17.56 11.29 -6.53
N SER A 380 -17.00 10.65 -7.55
CA SER A 380 -16.18 11.32 -8.57
C SER A 380 -16.28 10.54 -9.87
N THR A 381 -16.67 11.25 -10.93
CA THR A 381 -16.87 10.76 -12.29
C THR A 381 -15.59 10.17 -12.89
N GLY A 382 -15.65 8.91 -13.36
CA GLY A 382 -14.61 8.32 -14.20
C GLY A 382 -14.72 6.80 -14.24
N GLY A 383 -15.51 6.27 -15.17
CA GLY A 383 -15.83 4.84 -15.24
C GLY A 383 -14.64 3.95 -15.62
N ALA A 384 -14.49 2.85 -14.89
CA ALA A 384 -13.93 1.60 -15.39
C ALA A 384 -14.60 0.45 -14.64
N LYS A 385 -15.44 -0.31 -15.34
CA LYS A 385 -16.10 -1.51 -14.79
C LYS A 385 -15.08 -2.66 -14.77
N SER A 386 -14.65 -3.07 -13.58
CA SER A 386 -14.01 -4.38 -13.38
C SER A 386 -15.09 -5.45 -13.32
N GLN A 387 -15.15 -6.34 -14.30
CA GLN A 387 -15.99 -7.54 -14.26
C GLN A 387 -15.25 -8.65 -13.51
N SER A 388 -15.91 -9.24 -12.50
CA SER A 388 -15.38 -10.38 -11.75
C SER A 388 -15.48 -11.69 -12.55
N VAL A 389 -14.49 -12.56 -12.34
CA VAL A 389 -14.21 -13.79 -13.11
C VAL A 389 -15.13 -14.98 -12.75
N TRP A 390 -16.11 -14.79 -11.86
CA TRP A 390 -16.91 -15.89 -11.31
C TRP A 390 -18.20 -16.25 -12.07
N ALA A 391 -18.51 -15.58 -13.19
CA ALA A 391 -19.77 -15.79 -13.92
C ALA A 391 -19.70 -16.80 -15.09
N GLN A 392 -18.63 -17.59 -15.25
CA GLN A 392 -18.52 -18.55 -16.36
C GLN A 392 -18.38 -20.00 -15.89
N LEU A 393 -19.34 -20.48 -15.12
CA LEU A 393 -19.59 -21.92 -14.98
C LEU A 393 -21.10 -22.15 -14.79
N SER A 394 -21.84 -22.16 -15.89
CA SER A 394 -23.05 -22.96 -16.12
C SER A 394 -23.68 -22.51 -17.44
N ASP A 395 -23.30 -23.16 -18.53
CA ASP A 395 -24.31 -23.59 -19.50
C ASP A 395 -23.72 -24.69 -20.39
N GLY A 396 -24.11 -25.92 -20.08
CA GLY A 396 -23.96 -27.06 -20.96
C GLY A 396 -25.29 -27.30 -21.65
N GLY A 397 -25.28 -27.34 -22.99
CA GLY A 397 -26.44 -27.82 -23.74
C GLY A 397 -26.45 -27.45 -25.22
N GLY A 398 -26.15 -28.43 -26.07
CA GLY A 398 -26.93 -28.67 -27.28
C GLY A 398 -26.42 -28.09 -28.60
N ASP A 399 -25.83 -28.96 -29.42
CA ASP A 399 -25.66 -28.81 -30.86
C ASP A 399 -26.92 -28.30 -31.59
N THR A 400 -26.75 -27.47 -32.63
CA THR A 400 -26.95 -27.92 -34.01
C THR A 400 -26.62 -26.81 -35.02
N THR A 401 -25.97 -27.26 -36.08
CA THR A 401 -25.67 -26.62 -37.37
C THR A 401 -26.77 -25.75 -37.96
N SER A 402 -26.39 -24.60 -38.54
CA SER A 402 -26.69 -24.28 -39.96
C SER A 402 -25.94 -23.04 -40.45
N ARG A 403 -25.18 -23.25 -41.53
CA ARG A 403 -24.62 -22.22 -42.43
C ARG A 403 -25.71 -21.27 -42.89
N HIS A 404 -25.45 -19.98 -42.97
CA HIS A 404 -25.92 -19.13 -44.07
C HIS A 404 -24.94 -17.98 -44.37
N VAL A 405 -24.45 -18.01 -45.60
CA VAL A 405 -23.74 -16.95 -46.29
C VAL A 405 -24.73 -15.83 -46.64
N ARG A 406 -24.37 -14.56 -46.45
CA ARG A 406 -24.82 -13.52 -47.38
C ARG A 406 -23.88 -12.33 -47.48
N GLN A 407 -23.85 -11.82 -48.70
CA GLN A 407 -22.83 -11.00 -49.35
C GLN A 407 -22.80 -9.53 -48.89
N ARG A 408 -21.63 -8.92 -49.13
CA ARG A 408 -21.42 -7.48 -49.31
C ARG A 408 -22.37 -6.88 -50.35
N THR A 409 -22.89 -5.68 -50.07
CA THR A 409 -22.73 -4.50 -50.94
C THR A 409 -23.14 -3.22 -50.21
N THR A 410 -22.32 -2.19 -50.46
CA THR A 410 -22.45 -0.73 -50.21
C THR A 410 -22.66 -0.24 -48.79
#